data_AF-A0A7S1QVE3-F1
#
_entry.id   AF-A0A7S1QVE3-F1
#
_cell.length_a   1.000
_cell.length_b   1.000
_cell.length_c   1.000
_cell.angle_alpha   90.00
_cell.angle_beta   90.00
_cell.angle_gamma   90.00
#
_symmetry.space_group_name_H-M   'P 1'
#
loop_
_entity.id
_entity.type
_entity.pdbx_description
1 polymer ?
#
loop_
_entity_poly.entity_id
_entity_poly.type
_entity_poly.pdbx_seq_one_letter_code
_entity_poly.pdbx_strand_id
1 'polypeptide(L)'
;GRGSFSIVVAAVMSGAVVAVKFPNKQLDDSSTLCLKDVCSELRIFRQLRHPGVVAFHGAVIDHMRGRVALVLECTRGVVLHSYILGSGGHRDHAPRPNTAMRYQILVRVCAALLHLHTRQPH
;
A
#
# COMPACT_ATOMS: atom_id res chain seq x y z
N GLY A 1 6.24 2.86 6.98
CA GLY A 1 7.04 1.85 6.26
C GLY A 1 7.83 2.52 5.15
N ARG A 2 9.01 2.01 4.82
CA ARG A 2 9.86 2.55 3.74
C ARG A 2 10.28 1.42 2.81
N GLY A 3 9.97 1.56 1.53
CA GLY A 3 10.50 0.72 0.46
C GLY A 3 11.61 1.44 -0.29
N SER A 4 12.16 0.80 -1.32
CA SER A 4 13.16 1.40 -2.21
C SER A 4 12.64 2.68 -2.91
N PHE A 5 11.38 2.66 -3.35
CA PHE A 5 10.81 3.72 -4.19
C PHE A 5 9.90 4.69 -3.45
N SER A 6 9.35 4.30 -2.30
CA SER A 6 8.31 5.09 -1.61
C SER A 6 8.38 4.96 -0.09
N ILE A 7 7.82 5.96 0.56
CA ILE A 7 7.57 6.01 1.99
C ILE A 7 6.06 5.97 2.20
N VAL A 8 5.63 5.24 3.22
CA VAL A 8 4.25 5.17 3.68
C VAL A 8 4.21 5.59 5.14
N VAL A 9 3.41 6.60 5.46
CA VAL A 9 3.20 7.09 6.83
C VAL A 9 1.74 6.91 7.23
N ALA A 10 1.47 6.72 8.51
CA ALA A 10 0.12 6.82 9.04
C ALA A 10 -0.25 8.31 9.19
N ALA A 11 -1.50 8.65 8.89
CA ALA A 11 -2.05 9.99 9.06
C ALA A 11 -3.53 9.90 9.48
N VAL A 12 -4.12 11.05 9.80
CA VAL A 12 -5.56 11.17 10.12
C VAL A 12 -6.23 12.01 9.05
N MET A 13 -7.30 11.48 8.45
CA MET A 13 -8.14 12.18 7.48
C MET A 13 -9.60 12.10 7.93
N SER A 14 -10.20 13.26 8.24
CA SER A 14 -11.59 13.35 8.72
C SER A 14 -11.90 12.41 9.90
N GLY A 15 -10.96 12.28 10.83
CA GLY A 15 -11.09 11.41 12.01
C GLY A 15 -10.74 9.93 11.78
N ALA A 16 -10.50 9.49 10.55
CA ALA A 16 -10.08 8.13 10.23
C ALA A 16 -8.56 8.01 10.06
N VAL A 17 -7.97 6.90 10.51
CA VAL A 17 -6.55 6.61 10.28
C VAL A 17 -6.36 6.10 8.85
N VAL A 18 -5.48 6.73 8.10
CA VAL A 18 -5.16 6.42 6.70
C VAL A 18 -3.66 6.19 6.51
N ALA A 19 -3.30 5.46 5.46
CA ALA A 19 -1.92 5.31 5.03
C ALA A 19 -1.64 6.27 3.86
N VAL A 20 -0.65 7.14 4.01
CA VAL A 20 -0.24 8.10 2.98
C VAL A 20 1.06 7.64 2.36
N LYS A 21 1.03 7.32 1.06
CA LYS A 21 2.18 6.84 0.29
C LYS A 21 2.70 7.93 -0.62
N PHE A 22 4.00 8.17 -0.60
CA PHE A 22 4.66 9.14 -1.48
C PHE A 22 6.06 8.66 -1.90
N PRO A 23 6.59 9.10 -3.06
CA PRO A 23 7.93 8.74 -3.52
C PRO A 23 9.03 9.13 -2.53
N ASN A 24 10.06 8.29 -2.39
CA ASN A 24 11.20 8.55 -1.52
C ASN A 24 11.98 9.81 -1.93
N LYS A 25 12.04 10.09 -3.24
CA LYS A 25 12.74 11.26 -3.81
C LYS A 25 12.05 12.60 -3.51
N GLN A 26 10.78 12.63 -3.13
CA GLN A 26 10.07 13.87 -2.79
C GLN A 26 10.60 14.56 -1.51
N LEU A 27 11.51 13.91 -0.79
CA LEU A 27 12.23 14.51 0.34
C LEU A 27 13.36 15.45 -0.13
N ASP A 28 13.83 15.32 -1.37
CA ASP A 28 14.88 16.18 -1.95
C ASP A 28 14.25 17.30 -2.80
N ASP A 29 14.48 18.55 -2.41
CA ASP A 29 13.94 19.76 -3.09
C ASP A 29 14.42 19.93 -4.54
N SER A 30 15.46 19.19 -4.96
CA SER A 30 15.99 19.23 -6.33
C SER A 30 15.40 18.16 -7.25
N SER A 31 14.51 17.30 -6.77
CA SER A 31 13.93 16.24 -7.59
C SER A 31 12.75 16.77 -8.41
N THR A 32 12.97 16.94 -9.72
CA THR A 32 11.87 16.95 -10.68
C THR A 32 11.08 15.67 -10.47
N LEU A 33 9.87 15.84 -9.97
CA LEU A 33 9.04 14.76 -9.51
C LEU A 33 8.81 13.70 -10.57
N CYS A 34 8.90 12.45 -10.15
CA CYS A 34 8.35 11.35 -10.93
C CYS A 34 6.82 11.32 -10.78
N LEU A 35 6.15 12.42 -11.16
CA LEU A 35 4.70 12.49 -11.33
C LEU A 35 4.19 11.33 -12.17
N LYS A 36 4.98 10.92 -13.17
CA LYS A 36 4.68 9.77 -14.03
C LYS A 36 4.48 8.48 -13.23
N ASP A 37 5.36 8.17 -12.27
CA ASP A 37 5.25 6.94 -11.48
C ASP A 37 4.01 6.99 -10.57
N VAL A 38 3.81 8.11 -9.89
CA VAL A 38 2.65 8.27 -8.98
C VAL A 38 1.34 8.28 -9.75
N CYS A 39 1.29 8.92 -10.92
CA CYS A 39 0.11 8.92 -11.79
C CYS A 39 -0.17 7.53 -12.36
N SER A 40 0.87 6.74 -12.68
CA SER A 40 0.71 5.36 -13.13
C SER A 40 0.12 4.49 -12.02
N GLU A 41 0.63 4.62 -10.79
CA GLU A 41 0.05 3.94 -9.62
C GLU A 41 -1.40 4.40 -9.37
N LEU A 42 -1.66 5.71 -9.40
CA LEU A 42 -2.99 6.29 -9.20
C LEU A 42 -3.99 5.76 -10.23
N ARG A 43 -3.59 5.65 -11.50
CA ARG A 43 -4.42 5.13 -12.59
C ARG A 43 -4.85 3.69 -12.32
N ILE A 44 -3.93 2.85 -11.85
CA ILE A 44 -4.23 1.48 -11.43
C ILE A 44 -5.17 1.49 -10.22
N PHE A 45 -4.82 2.20 -9.14
CA PHE A 45 -5.61 2.22 -7.90
C PHE A 45 -7.04 2.71 -8.09
N ARG A 46 -7.29 3.64 -9.03
CA ARG A 46 -8.64 4.12 -9.36
C ARG A 46 -9.56 3.03 -9.91
N GLN A 47 -9.02 1.96 -10.47
CA GLN A 47 -9.78 0.88 -11.08
C GLN A 47 -9.92 -0.35 -10.16
N LEU A 48 -9.28 -0.32 -8.99
CA LEU A 48 -9.19 -1.47 -8.09
C LEU A 48 -10.16 -1.34 -6.93
N ARG A 49 -11.10 -2.28 -6.85
CA ARG A 49 -11.97 -2.48 -5.69
C ARG A 49 -12.09 -3.98 -5.43
N HIS A 50 -11.30 -4.48 -4.49
CA HIS A 50 -11.27 -5.90 -4.14
C HIS A 50 -10.86 -6.07 -2.67
N PRO A 51 -11.49 -6.96 -1.89
CA PRO A 51 -11.20 -7.14 -0.46
C PRO A 51 -9.80 -7.68 -0.13
N GLY A 52 -9.04 -8.12 -1.13
CA GLY A 52 -7.63 -8.51 -1.01
C GLY A 52 -6.64 -7.42 -1.41
N VAL A 53 -7.11 -6.22 -1.76
CA VAL A 53 -6.29 -5.07 -2.17
C VAL A 53 -6.64 -3.90 -1.26
N VAL A 54 -5.64 -3.18 -0.75
CA VAL A 54 -5.86 -1.99 0.09
C VAL A 54 -6.71 -0.96 -0.64
N ALA A 55 -7.74 -0.43 0.03
CA ALA A 55 -8.63 0.51 -0.62
C ALA A 55 -7.93 1.84 -0.91
N PHE A 56 -8.19 2.40 -2.10
CA PHE A 56 -7.75 3.74 -2.48
C PHE A 56 -8.82 4.76 -2.09
N HIS A 57 -8.45 5.72 -1.24
CA HIS A 57 -9.36 6.78 -0.79
C HIS A 57 -9.23 8.05 -1.64
N GLY A 58 -8.05 8.33 -2.18
CA GLY A 58 -7.81 9.51 -3.00
C GLY A 58 -6.33 9.85 -3.13
N ALA A 59 -6.04 11.05 -3.62
CA ALA A 59 -4.68 11.56 -3.71
C ALA A 59 -4.62 13.02 -3.26
N VAL A 60 -3.49 13.41 -2.69
CA VAL A 60 -3.17 14.79 -2.33
C VAL A 60 -2.15 15.32 -3.32
N ILE A 61 -2.42 16.50 -3.88
CA ILE A 61 -1.55 17.16 -4.85
C ILE A 61 -1.14 18.51 -4.26
N ASP A 62 0.17 18.69 -4.07
CA ASP A 62 0.79 19.97 -3.75
C ASP A 62 1.34 20.54 -5.07
N HIS A 63 0.55 21.40 -5.70
CA HIS A 63 0.91 22.03 -6.97
C HIS A 63 2.13 22.94 -6.86
N MET A 64 2.33 23.59 -5.71
CA MET A 64 3.43 24.54 -5.51
C MET A 64 4.77 23.82 -5.43
N ARG A 65 4.79 22.64 -4.83
CA ARG A 65 5.99 21.80 -4.72
C ARG A 65 6.03 20.69 -5.76
N GLY A 66 5.02 20.58 -6.61
CA GLY A 66 4.78 19.52 -7.59
C GLY A 66 4.56 18.12 -6.99
N ARG A 67 4.30 18.00 -5.69
CA ARG A 67 4.24 16.71 -4.99
C ARG A 67 2.88 16.04 -5.13
N VAL A 68 2.89 14.71 -5.23
CA VAL A 68 1.68 13.88 -5.21
C VAL A 68 1.87 12.75 -4.20
N ALA A 69 0.86 12.55 -3.37
CA ALA A 69 0.76 11.45 -2.43
C ALA A 69 -0.56 10.69 -2.60
N LEU A 70 -0.54 9.38 -2.42
CA LEU A 70 -1.72 8.53 -2.45
C LEU A 70 -2.25 8.34 -1.02
N VAL A 71 -3.56 8.45 -0.85
CA VAL A 71 -4.27 8.18 0.39
C VAL A 71 -4.94 6.81 0.27
N LEU A 72 -4.51 5.90 1.13
CA LEU A 72 -4.89 4.49 1.14
C LEU A 72 -5.50 4.11 2.49
N GLU A 73 -6.22 3.00 2.50
CA GLU A 73 -6.62 2.31 3.71
C GLU A 73 -5.42 2.02 4.62
N CYS A 74 -5.52 2.36 5.90
CA CYS A 74 -4.53 1.94 6.89
C CYS A 74 -4.87 0.54 7.40
N THR A 75 -4.14 -0.47 6.92
CA THR A 75 -4.36 -1.84 7.37
C THR A 75 -3.83 -2.06 8.79
N ARG A 76 -4.65 -2.71 9.62
CA ARG A 76 -4.25 -3.17 10.94
C ARG A 76 -3.79 -4.63 10.82
N GLY A 77 -2.48 -4.83 10.79
CA GLY A 77 -1.92 -6.16 10.63
C GLY A 77 -0.41 -6.16 10.62
N VAL A 78 0.16 -7.35 10.44
CA VAL A 78 1.59 -7.58 10.32
C VAL A 78 1.98 -7.77 8.86
N VAL A 79 3.23 -7.43 8.51
CA VAL A 79 3.77 -7.69 7.17
C VAL A 79 3.79 -9.20 6.93
N LEU A 80 3.24 -9.64 5.79
CA LEU A 80 3.07 -11.06 5.47
C LEU A 80 4.37 -11.87 5.57
N HIS A 81 5.49 -11.29 5.10
CA HIS A 81 6.81 -11.91 5.22
C HIS A 81 7.18 -12.23 6.68
N SER A 82 7.03 -11.24 7.57
CA SER A 82 7.30 -11.42 9.00
C SER A 82 6.36 -12.41 9.65
N TYR A 83 5.10 -12.45 9.22
CA TYR A 83 4.08 -13.38 9.71
C TYR A 83 4.38 -14.84 9.33
N ILE A 84 4.78 -15.08 8.07
CA ILE A 84 5.11 -16.42 7.58
C ILE A 84 6.37 -16.96 8.27
N LEU A 85 7.42 -16.14 8.38
CA LEU A 85 8.70 -16.56 8.95
C LEU A 85 8.68 -16.60 10.49
N GLY A 86 7.69 -15.95 11.12
CA GLY A 86 7.67 -15.74 12.57
C GLY A 86 8.83 -14.85 13.05
N SER A 87 9.36 -14.00 12.17
CA SER A 87 10.53 -13.14 12.43
C SER A 87 10.14 -11.71 12.85
N GLY A 88 8.85 -11.47 13.13
CA GLY A 88 8.36 -10.17 13.59
C GLY A 88 8.78 -9.88 15.02
N GLY A 89 9.88 -9.17 15.22
CA GLY A 89 10.30 -8.70 16.53
C GLY A 89 9.39 -7.60 17.06
N HIS A 90 8.38 -7.95 17.85
CA HIS A 90 7.94 -7.26 19.07
C HIS A 90 6.71 -7.96 19.68
N ARG A 91 6.91 -8.53 20.87
CA ARG A 91 5.99 -8.71 22.02
C ARG A 91 4.60 -9.34 21.84
N ASP A 92 4.17 -9.69 20.64
CA ASP A 92 2.91 -10.38 20.44
C ASP A 92 3.19 -11.82 19.97
N HIS A 93 2.79 -12.78 20.81
CA HIS A 93 2.89 -14.22 20.58
C HIS A 93 1.93 -14.68 19.46
N ALA A 94 1.86 -13.96 18.34
CA ALA A 94 1.05 -14.36 17.21
C ALA A 94 1.59 -15.72 16.71
N PRO A 95 0.82 -16.81 16.83
CA PRO A 95 1.28 -18.12 16.45
C PRO A 95 1.59 -18.12 14.95
N ARG A 96 2.64 -18.86 14.56
CA ARG A 96 2.92 -19.10 13.15
C ARG A 96 1.65 -19.61 12.46
N PRO A 97 1.36 -19.18 11.22
CA PRO A 97 0.16 -19.61 10.54
C PRO A 97 0.16 -21.13 10.37
N ASN A 98 -0.89 -21.77 10.86
CA ASN A 98 -1.17 -23.17 10.59
C ASN A 98 -1.55 -23.38 9.13
N THR A 99 -1.68 -24.64 8.70
CA THR A 99 -1.99 -25.00 7.31
C THR A 99 -3.26 -24.31 6.78
N ALA A 100 -4.34 -24.29 7.57
CA ALA A 100 -5.59 -23.64 7.16
C ALA A 100 -5.42 -22.13 6.94
N MET A 101 -4.71 -21.43 7.82
CA MET A 101 -4.41 -20.00 7.67
C MET A 101 -3.55 -19.72 6.43
N ARG A 102 -2.58 -20.59 6.13
CA ARG A 102 -1.76 -20.49 4.92
C ARG A 102 -2.61 -20.64 3.66
N TYR A 103 -3.55 -21.59 3.63
CA TYR A 103 -4.49 -21.74 2.52
C TYR A 103 -5.38 -20.49 2.36
N GLN A 104 -5.89 -19.92 3.45
CA GLN A 104 -6.68 -18.69 3.38
C GLN A 104 -5.88 -17.51 2.81
N ILE A 105 -4.62 -17.36 3.21
CA ILE A 105 -3.72 -16.33 2.66
C ILE A 105 -3.53 -16.56 1.17
N LEU A 106 -3.21 -17.79 0.75
CA LEU A 106 -3.03 -18.14 -0.66
C LEU A 106 -4.27 -17.80 -1.48
N VAL A 107 -5.45 -18.26 -1.04
CA VAL A 107 -6.73 -17.98 -1.73
C VAL A 107 -6.97 -16.48 -1.87
N ARG A 108 -6.75 -15.70 -0.80
CA ARG A 108 -6.94 -14.24 -0.84
C ARG A 108 -5.95 -13.54 -1.77
N VAL A 109 -4.69 -13.93 -1.76
CA VAL A 109 -3.65 -13.39 -2.66
C VAL A 109 -3.97 -13.74 -4.10
N CYS A 110 -4.29 -15.00 -4.39
CA CYS A 110 -4.64 -15.45 -5.75
C CYS A 110 -5.89 -14.74 -6.28
N ALA A 111 -6.93 -14.57 -5.46
CA ALA A 111 -8.13 -13.81 -5.85
C ALA A 111 -7.81 -12.35 -6.18
N ALA A 112 -6.97 -11.69 -5.37
CA ALA A 112 -6.53 -10.33 -5.62
C ALA A 112 -5.70 -10.21 -6.91
N LEU A 113 -4.77 -11.14 -7.14
CA LEU A 113 -3.95 -11.18 -8.37
C LEU A 113 -4.80 -11.45 -9.61
N LEU A 114 -5.76 -12.37 -9.53
CA LEU A 114 -6.70 -12.64 -10.62
C LEU A 114 -7.50 -11.37 -10.94
N HIS A 115 -7.99 -10.67 -9.91
CA HIS A 115 -8.68 -9.40 -10.09
C HIS A 115 -7.79 -8.34 -10.76
N LEU A 116 -6.52 -8.23 -10.35
CA LEU A 116 -5.54 -7.33 -10.97
C LEU A 116 -5.31 -7.67 -12.44
N HIS A 117 -5.21 -8.95 -12.79
CA HIS A 117 -5.01 -9.40 -14.17
C HIS A 117 -6.20 -9.10 -15.09
N THR A 118 -7.41 -8.90 -14.55
CA THR A 118 -8.56 -8.42 -15.35
C THR A 118 -8.50 -6.92 -15.70
N ARG A 119 -7.56 -6.16 -15.12
CA ARG A 119 -7.45 -4.72 -15.36
C ARG A 119 -6.38 -4.45 -16.42
N GLN A 120 -6.75 -3.71 -17.45
CA GLN A 120 -5.80 -3.18 -18.43
C GLN A 120 -5.51 -1.71 -18.07
N PRO A 121 -4.28 -1.36 -17.70
CA PRO A 121 -3.91 0.04 -17.53
C PRO A 121 -3.82 0.70 -18.92
N HIS A 122 -4.92 1.34 -19.36
CA HIS A 122 -4.94 2.23 -20.53
C HIS A 122 -4.30 3.56 -20.20
#